data_AF-A0A0R3RCB4-F1
#
_entry.id   AF-A0A0R3RCB4-F1
#
_cell.length_a   1.000
_cell.length_b   1.000
_cell.length_c   1.000
_cell.angle_alpha   90.00
_cell.angle_beta   90.00
_cell.angle_gamma   90.00
#
_symmetry.space_group_name_H-M   'P 1'
#
loop_
_entity.id
_entity.type
_entity.pdbx_description
1 polymer ?
#
loop_
_entity_poly.entity_id
_entity_poly.type
_entity_poly.pdbx_seq_one_letter_code
_entity_poly.pdbx_strand_id
1 'polypeptide(L)'
;LIAIEDRELRQFALEIHALWKKLCHIVKPEVKNNPKRYSILYLPHEFMIAGGRYREFHYWDTYWIIKGLLASGMHDTAKHMLQNFKYLIEKYGYIPNGGRTYMLQRTQPPFFIPMVYEYHTVTADDEFLLSVMSTMEAVNFKEYLNYHLIIILHLIIVIYCLNFLMN
;
A
#
# COMPACT_ATOMS: atom_id res chain seq x y z
N LEU A 1 21.21 -2.55 3.69
CA LEU A 1 21.95 -3.20 2.58
C LEU A 1 23.43 -3.44 2.90
N ILE A 2 24.18 -2.46 3.43
CA ILE A 2 25.61 -2.62 3.78
C ILE A 2 25.82 -3.67 4.89
N ALA A 3 24.83 -3.86 5.77
CA ALA A 3 24.86 -4.85 6.84
C ALA A 3 24.82 -6.32 6.37
N ILE A 4 24.59 -6.60 5.08
CA ILE A 4 24.64 -7.97 4.55
C ILE A 4 26.11 -8.35 4.40
N GLU A 5 26.59 -9.29 5.22
CA GLU A 5 27.99 -9.72 5.27
C GLU A 5 28.40 -10.43 3.98
N ASP A 6 27.57 -11.39 3.55
CA ASP A 6 27.79 -12.17 2.32
C ASP A 6 27.80 -11.25 1.09
N ARG A 7 28.89 -11.36 0.31
CA ARG A 7 29.14 -10.47 -0.82
C ARG A 7 28.15 -10.71 -1.97
N GLU A 8 27.81 -11.95 -2.26
CA GLU A 8 26.91 -12.29 -3.36
C GLU A 8 25.48 -11.87 -3.04
N LEU A 9 25.02 -12.14 -1.81
CA LEU A 9 23.72 -11.70 -1.34
C LEU A 9 23.63 -10.18 -1.26
N ARG A 10 24.70 -9.49 -0.83
CA ARG A 10 24.74 -8.02 -0.83
C ARG A 10 24.64 -7.47 -2.25
N GLN A 11 25.36 -8.06 -3.21
CA GLN A 11 25.32 -7.64 -4.60
C GLN A 11 23.92 -7.84 -5.20
N PHE A 12 23.31 -9.01 -4.97
CA PHE A 12 21.93 -9.30 -5.37
C PHE A 12 20.95 -8.28 -4.77
N ALA A 13 21.06 -7.97 -3.48
CA ALA A 13 20.19 -7.00 -2.82
C ALA A 13 20.37 -5.57 -3.38
N LEU A 14 21.58 -5.17 -3.76
CA LEU A 14 21.84 -3.89 -4.42
C LEU A 14 21.23 -3.84 -5.82
N GLU A 15 21.25 -4.94 -6.57
CA GLU A 15 20.60 -5.04 -7.88
C GLU A 15 19.08 -4.91 -7.77
N ILE A 16 18.46 -5.58 -6.80
CA ILE A 16 17.04 -5.42 -6.50
C ILE A 16 16.72 -3.98 -6.09
N HIS A 17 17.53 -3.38 -5.21
CA HIS A 17 17.34 -1.99 -4.79
C HIS A 17 17.37 -1.02 -5.98
N ALA A 18 18.26 -1.23 -6.94
CA ALA A 18 18.36 -0.43 -8.16
C ALA A 18 17.10 -0.53 -9.05
N LEU A 19 16.33 -1.61 -8.96
CA LEU A 19 15.07 -1.77 -9.71
C LEU A 19 13.96 -0.85 -9.21
N TRP A 20 13.96 -0.44 -7.93
CA TRP A 20 12.90 0.43 -7.39
C TRP A 20 12.74 1.72 -8.20
N LYS A 21 13.86 2.32 -8.63
CA LYS A 21 13.83 3.51 -9.48
C LYS A 21 13.14 3.28 -10.82
N LYS A 22 13.22 2.06 -11.38
CA LYS A 22 12.58 1.70 -12.65
C LYS A 22 11.11 1.35 -12.49
N LEU A 23 10.71 0.88 -11.31
CA LEU A 23 9.36 0.45 -10.98
C LEU A 23 8.50 1.59 -10.39
N CYS A 24 9.12 2.71 -10.05
CA CYS A 24 8.46 3.90 -9.54
C CYS A 24 7.89 4.76 -10.67
N HIS A 25 6.62 5.13 -10.55
CA HIS A 25 5.90 5.93 -11.53
C HIS A 25 5.08 7.03 -10.86
N ILE A 26 4.89 8.15 -11.55
CA ILE A 26 4.03 9.25 -11.13
C ILE A 26 2.90 9.39 -12.13
N VAL A 27 1.66 9.51 -11.64
CA VAL A 27 0.52 9.77 -12.51
C VAL A 27 0.56 11.23 -12.97
N LYS A 28 0.38 11.46 -14.28
CA LYS A 28 0.37 12.82 -14.83
C LYS A 28 -0.74 13.67 -14.19
N PRO A 29 -0.49 14.94 -13.84
CA PRO A 29 -1.51 15.83 -13.27
C PRO A 29 -2.78 15.98 -14.13
N GLU A 30 -2.64 15.87 -15.46
CA GLU A 30 -3.75 15.93 -16.42
C GLU A 30 -4.84 14.87 -16.16
N VAL A 31 -4.47 13.71 -15.59
CA VAL A 31 -5.40 12.65 -15.24
C VAL A 31 -6.40 13.11 -14.17
N LYS A 32 -5.96 14.00 -13.26
CA LYS A 32 -6.85 14.61 -12.25
C LYS A 32 -7.91 15.49 -12.90
N ASN A 33 -7.50 16.29 -13.89
CA ASN A 33 -8.36 17.29 -14.53
C ASN A 33 -9.29 16.67 -15.59
N ASN A 34 -8.84 15.59 -16.25
CA ASN A 34 -9.57 14.97 -17.35
C ASN A 34 -9.71 13.44 -17.17
N PRO A 35 -10.26 12.95 -16.05
CA PRO A 35 -10.23 11.52 -15.71
C PRO A 35 -10.93 10.62 -16.75
N LYS A 36 -11.92 11.14 -17.50
CA LYS A 36 -12.62 10.39 -18.56
C LYS A 36 -11.74 10.10 -19.79
N ARG A 37 -10.61 10.79 -19.96
CA ARG A 37 -9.69 10.61 -21.09
C ARG A 37 -8.60 9.56 -20.83
N TYR A 38 -8.51 9.05 -19.61
CA TYR A 38 -7.45 8.11 -19.21
C TYR A 38 -8.06 6.89 -18.55
N SER A 39 -7.45 5.73 -18.80
CA SER A 39 -7.80 4.52 -18.05
C SER A 39 -7.10 4.46 -16.69
N ILE A 40 -5.96 5.13 -16.50
CA ILE A 40 -5.25 5.15 -15.21
C ILE A 40 -5.99 6.01 -14.20
N LEU A 41 -6.08 5.55 -12.96
CA LEU A 41 -6.61 6.33 -11.85
C LEU A 41 -5.59 7.38 -11.42
N TYR A 42 -6.07 8.59 -11.13
CA TYR A 42 -5.22 9.61 -10.51
C TYR A 42 -4.79 9.16 -9.11
N LEU A 43 -3.51 9.36 -8.79
CA LEU A 43 -2.93 9.18 -7.46
C LEU A 43 -2.15 10.45 -7.08
N PRO A 44 -2.25 10.92 -5.82
CA PRO A 44 -1.55 12.12 -5.37
C PRO A 44 -0.03 11.98 -5.25
N HIS A 45 0.49 10.78 -5.01
CA HIS A 45 1.93 10.51 -4.85
C HIS A 45 2.43 9.49 -5.89
N GLU A 46 3.74 9.29 -5.97
CA GLU A 46 4.31 8.20 -6.77
C GLU A 46 3.78 6.84 -6.34
N PHE A 47 3.80 5.90 -7.27
CA PHE A 47 3.40 4.53 -7.01
C PHE A 47 4.37 3.52 -7.64
N MET A 48 4.39 2.32 -7.08
CA MET A 48 5.17 1.20 -7.58
C MET A 48 4.32 0.26 -8.44
N ILE A 49 4.94 -0.31 -9.46
CA ILE A 49 4.38 -1.39 -10.27
C ILE A 49 5.10 -2.71 -10.01
N ALA A 50 4.43 -3.84 -10.26
CA ALA A 50 5.05 -5.17 -10.19
C ALA A 50 6.11 -5.42 -11.28
N GLY A 51 6.15 -4.56 -12.31
CA GLY A 51 7.08 -4.67 -13.45
C GLY A 51 6.54 -5.48 -14.62
N GLY A 52 7.40 -5.76 -15.59
CA GLY A 52 7.04 -6.47 -16.82
C GLY A 52 6.01 -5.70 -17.66
N ARG A 53 4.86 -6.33 -17.91
CA ARG A 53 3.77 -5.75 -18.70
C ARG A 53 2.86 -4.80 -17.92
N TYR A 54 2.92 -4.83 -16.59
CA TYR A 54 2.03 -4.05 -15.73
C TYR A 54 2.44 -2.57 -15.72
N ARG A 55 1.46 -1.68 -15.74
CA ARG A 55 1.66 -0.21 -15.82
C ARG A 55 0.82 0.54 -14.79
N GLU A 56 0.33 -0.17 -13.79
CA GLU A 56 -0.51 0.30 -12.70
C GLU A 56 -0.16 -0.46 -11.43
N PHE A 57 -0.48 0.11 -10.27
CA PHE A 57 -0.43 -0.65 -9.04
C PHE A 57 -1.43 -1.81 -9.11
N HIS A 58 -1.11 -2.88 -8.38
CA HIS A 58 -2.03 -3.95 -8.05
C HIS A 58 -2.05 -4.07 -6.52
N TYR A 59 -3.25 -4.14 -5.95
CA TYR A 59 -3.44 -3.90 -4.52
C TYR A 59 -2.71 -4.93 -3.66
N TRP A 60 -2.93 -6.22 -3.88
CA TRP A 60 -2.26 -7.27 -3.08
C TRP A 60 -0.75 -7.37 -3.36
N ASP A 61 -0.28 -7.17 -4.60
CA ASP A 61 1.14 -7.15 -4.96
C ASP A 61 1.88 -6.06 -4.18
N THR A 62 1.19 -4.95 -3.92
CA THR A 62 1.75 -3.81 -3.18
C THR A 62 2.17 -4.19 -1.76
N TYR A 63 1.57 -5.22 -1.13
CA TYR A 63 2.00 -5.64 0.21
C TYR A 63 3.47 -6.06 0.20
N TRP A 64 3.86 -6.90 -0.75
CA TRP A 64 5.23 -7.39 -0.90
C TRP A 64 6.18 -6.26 -1.31
N ILE A 65 5.71 -5.34 -2.15
CA ILE A 65 6.48 -4.14 -2.52
C ILE A 65 6.77 -3.28 -1.30
N ILE A 66 5.78 -3.01 -0.43
CA ILE A 66 5.97 -2.24 0.80
C ILE A 66 7.04 -2.89 1.69
N LYS A 67 6.98 -4.20 1.89
CA LYS A 67 8.03 -4.91 2.67
C LYS A 67 9.41 -4.74 2.04
N GLY A 68 9.52 -4.83 0.71
CA GLY A 68 10.77 -4.60 -0.02
C GLY A 68 11.29 -3.16 0.10
N LEU A 69 10.41 -2.17 0.06
CA LEU A 69 10.74 -0.76 0.24
C LEU A 69 11.25 -0.49 1.66
N LEU A 70 10.57 -1.01 2.68
CA LEU A 70 10.99 -0.90 4.07
C LEU A 70 12.36 -1.55 4.31
N ALA A 71 12.56 -2.77 3.81
CA ALA A 71 13.87 -3.44 3.87
C ALA A 71 14.99 -2.68 3.12
N SER A 72 14.59 -1.85 2.14
CA SER A 72 15.47 -0.99 1.36
C SER A 72 15.69 0.40 1.97
N GLY A 73 15.07 0.71 3.13
CA GLY A 73 15.12 2.04 3.76
C GLY A 73 14.32 3.12 3.02
N MET A 74 13.45 2.74 2.09
CA MET A 74 12.64 3.65 1.27
C MET A 74 11.32 3.98 1.97
N HIS A 75 11.41 4.52 3.19
CA HIS A 75 10.25 4.75 4.06
C HIS A 75 9.29 5.79 3.47
N ASP A 76 9.79 6.87 2.86
CA ASP A 76 8.95 7.91 2.25
C ASP A 76 8.12 7.34 1.10
N THR A 77 8.73 6.55 0.23
CA THR A 77 8.02 5.89 -0.89
C THR A 77 6.97 4.90 -0.37
N ALA A 78 7.26 4.18 0.72
CA ALA A 78 6.26 3.31 1.36
C ALA A 78 5.08 4.14 1.93
N LYS A 79 5.36 5.26 2.60
CA LYS A 79 4.34 6.19 3.10
C LYS A 79 3.47 6.74 1.97
N HIS A 80 4.08 7.16 0.86
CA HIS A 80 3.39 7.66 -0.33
C HIS A 80 2.44 6.62 -0.95
N MET A 81 2.85 5.35 -1.02
CA MET A 81 1.96 4.26 -1.44
C MET A 81 0.74 4.10 -0.52
N LEU A 82 0.94 4.20 0.80
CA LEU A 82 -0.15 4.12 1.77
C LEU A 82 -1.07 5.35 1.70
N GLN A 83 -0.53 6.54 1.48
CA GLN A 83 -1.30 7.76 1.26
C GLN A 83 -2.12 7.69 -0.03
N ASN A 84 -1.58 7.07 -1.08
CA ASN A 84 -2.31 6.78 -2.31
C ASN A 84 -3.51 5.86 -2.05
N PHE A 85 -3.33 4.80 -1.26
CA PHE A 85 -4.44 3.93 -0.87
C PHE A 85 -5.46 4.61 0.05
N LYS A 86 -5.01 5.43 0.99
CA LYS A 86 -5.90 6.30 1.77
C LYS A 86 -6.78 7.15 0.88
N TYR A 87 -6.19 7.83 -0.10
CA TYR A 87 -6.93 8.64 -1.08
C TYR A 87 -7.95 7.81 -1.87
N LEU A 88 -7.63 6.58 -2.28
CA LEU A 88 -8.57 5.71 -2.99
C LEU A 88 -9.74 5.27 -2.09
N ILE A 89 -9.49 4.97 -0.82
CA ILE A 89 -10.52 4.63 0.15
C ILE A 89 -11.43 5.84 0.40
N GLU A 90 -10.88 7.04 0.56
CA GLU A 90 -11.67 8.26 0.72
C GLU A 90 -12.53 8.56 -0.51
N LYS A 91 -12.01 8.27 -1.71
CA LYS A 91 -12.70 8.57 -2.97
C LYS A 91 -13.73 7.52 -3.40
N TYR A 92 -13.39 6.25 -3.28
CA TYR A 92 -14.19 5.14 -3.81
C TYR A 92 -14.79 4.28 -2.70
N GLY A 93 -14.30 4.41 -1.46
CA GLY A 93 -14.71 3.61 -0.32
C GLY A 93 -13.98 2.28 -0.17
N TYR A 94 -13.06 1.95 -1.07
CA TYR A 94 -12.27 0.71 -1.07
C TYR A 94 -11.03 0.92 -1.93
N ILE A 95 -10.09 -0.01 -1.87
CA ILE A 95 -8.95 -0.07 -2.78
C ILE A 95 -9.32 -0.99 -3.95
N PRO A 96 -9.34 -0.51 -5.20
CA PRO A 96 -9.61 -1.35 -6.37
C PRO A 96 -8.47 -2.34 -6.60
N ASN A 97 -8.74 -3.41 -7.34
CA ASN A 97 -7.77 -4.44 -7.69
C ASN A 97 -6.48 -3.83 -8.30
N GLY A 98 -6.63 -2.82 -9.14
CA GLY A 98 -5.50 -2.05 -9.64
C GLY A 98 -5.88 -0.65 -10.08
N GLY A 99 -4.86 0.12 -10.48
CA GLY A 99 -4.96 1.55 -10.79
C GLY A 99 -5.64 1.91 -12.10
N ARG A 100 -6.69 1.17 -12.52
CA ARG A 100 -7.40 1.39 -13.77
C ARG A 100 -8.91 1.54 -13.57
N THR A 101 -9.55 2.38 -14.37
CA THR A 101 -11.00 2.63 -14.32
C THR A 101 -11.83 1.36 -14.51
N TYR A 102 -11.43 0.47 -15.42
CA TYR A 102 -12.09 -0.83 -15.63
C TYR A 102 -11.81 -1.86 -14.51
N MET A 103 -10.88 -1.58 -13.60
CA MET A 103 -10.61 -2.41 -12.41
C MET A 103 -11.37 -1.93 -11.16
N LEU A 104 -12.14 -0.84 -11.24
CA LEU A 104 -12.90 -0.32 -10.10
C LEU A 104 -13.95 -1.31 -9.59
N GLN A 105 -14.50 -2.16 -10.45
CA GLN A 105 -15.59 -3.07 -10.05
C GLN A 105 -15.14 -4.24 -9.15
N ARG A 106 -13.84 -4.39 -8.89
CA ARG A 106 -13.29 -5.51 -8.11
C ARG A 106 -12.24 -5.00 -7.14
N THR A 107 -12.19 -5.59 -5.95
CA THR A 107 -11.07 -5.46 -5.03
C THR A 107 -10.24 -6.75 -4.98
N GLN A 108 -9.22 -6.77 -4.15
CA GLN A 108 -8.30 -7.87 -3.89
C GLN A 108 -8.23 -8.13 -2.37
N PRO A 109 -7.56 -9.20 -1.91
CA PRO A 109 -7.45 -9.48 -0.49
C PRO A 109 -7.01 -8.26 0.33
N PRO A 110 -7.59 -8.07 1.53
CA PRO A 110 -7.48 -6.82 2.29
C PRO A 110 -6.12 -6.71 2.99
N PHE A 111 -5.16 -6.03 2.34
CA PHE A 111 -3.81 -5.86 2.87
C PHE A 111 -3.50 -4.45 3.39
N PHE A 112 -4.42 -3.48 3.33
CA PHE A 112 -4.16 -2.11 3.76
C PHE A 112 -3.70 -2.02 5.23
N ILE A 113 -4.43 -2.62 6.15
CA ILE A 113 -4.08 -2.62 7.59
C ILE A 113 -2.74 -3.33 7.83
N PRO A 114 -2.49 -4.54 7.28
CA PRO A 114 -1.16 -5.15 7.33
C PRO A 114 -0.03 -4.25 6.82
N MET A 115 -0.23 -3.53 5.71
CA MET A 115 0.80 -2.64 5.18
C MET A 115 1.08 -1.44 6.12
N VAL A 116 0.03 -0.85 6.70
CA VAL A 116 0.17 0.22 7.70
C VAL A 116 0.91 -0.28 8.94
N TYR A 117 0.58 -1.49 9.41
CA TYR A 117 1.27 -2.11 10.53
C TYR A 117 2.77 -2.33 10.27
N GLU A 118 3.12 -2.88 9.10
CA GLU A 118 4.54 -3.09 8.73
C GLU A 118 5.29 -1.76 8.66
N TYR A 119 4.66 -0.72 8.09
CA TYR A 119 5.23 0.61 8.02
C TYR A 119 5.48 1.20 9.41
N HIS A 120 4.47 1.17 10.28
CA HIS A 120 4.57 1.71 11.64
C HIS A 120 5.61 0.95 12.47
N THR A 121 5.65 -0.39 12.36
CA THR A 121 6.64 -1.23 13.07
C THR A 121 8.08 -0.83 12.74
N VAL A 122 8.35 -0.39 11.51
CA VAL A 122 9.69 0.01 11.07
C VAL A 122 10.01 1.48 11.37
N THR A 123 9.00 2.35 11.37
CA THR A 123 9.21 3.81 11.40
C THR A 123 8.81 4.49 12.71
N ALA A 124 7.96 3.86 13.51
CA ALA A 124 7.29 4.44 14.68
C ALA A 124 6.60 5.79 14.38
N ASP A 125 6.09 5.97 13.15
CA ASP A 125 5.40 7.19 12.72
C ASP A 125 3.93 7.19 13.22
N ASP A 126 3.76 7.57 14.49
CA ASP A 126 2.45 7.64 15.15
C ASP A 126 1.52 8.68 14.51
N GLU A 127 2.08 9.80 14.03
CA GLU A 127 1.30 10.84 13.35
C GLU A 127 0.64 10.27 12.09
N PHE A 128 1.41 9.52 11.29
CA PHE A 128 0.87 8.86 10.12
C PHE A 128 -0.17 7.80 10.50
N LEU A 129 0.09 6.98 11.50
CA LEU A 129 -0.84 5.96 11.99
C LEU A 129 -2.19 6.59 12.36
N LEU A 130 -2.18 7.64 13.18
CA LEU A 130 -3.37 8.40 13.56
C LEU A 130 -4.11 8.96 12.33
N SER A 131 -3.37 9.46 11.34
CA SER A 131 -3.96 10.02 10.11
C SER A 131 -4.69 8.99 9.23
N VAL A 132 -4.39 7.69 9.37
CA VAL A 132 -5.01 6.60 8.58
C VAL A 132 -6.04 5.78 9.38
N MET A 133 -6.21 6.01 10.69
CA MET A 133 -7.12 5.21 11.53
C MET A 133 -8.56 5.18 10.99
N SER A 134 -9.14 6.34 10.70
CA SER A 134 -10.52 6.41 10.18
C SER A 134 -10.67 5.69 8.84
N THR A 135 -9.62 5.73 8.02
CA THR A 135 -9.55 5.02 6.74
C THR A 135 -9.48 3.50 6.93
N MET A 136 -8.69 3.02 7.89
CA MET A 136 -8.60 1.60 8.24
C MET A 136 -9.94 1.06 8.76
N GLU A 137 -10.66 1.82 9.59
CA GLU A 137 -11.99 1.46 10.04
C GLU A 137 -12.97 1.36 8.85
N ALA A 138 -13.00 2.40 8.00
CA ALA A 138 -13.93 2.46 6.88
C ALA A 138 -13.75 1.33 5.85
N VAL A 139 -12.51 0.99 5.51
CA VAL A 139 -12.23 -0.09 4.55
C VAL A 139 -12.58 -1.45 5.13
N ASN A 140 -12.29 -1.67 6.41
CA ASN A 140 -12.57 -2.91 7.10
C ASN A 140 -14.08 -3.18 7.13
N PHE A 141 -14.92 -2.20 7.49
CA PHE A 141 -16.38 -2.34 7.43
C PHE A 141 -16.91 -2.72 6.03
N LYS A 142 -16.35 -2.14 4.96
CA LYS A 142 -16.80 -2.43 3.58
C LYS A 142 -16.29 -3.76 3.04
N GLU A 143 -15.07 -4.15 3.40
CA GLU A 143 -14.54 -5.46 3.03
C GLU A 143 -15.27 -6.58 3.80
N TYR A 144 -15.66 -6.36 5.07
CA TYR A 144 -16.49 -7.31 5.85
C TYR A 144 -17.86 -7.60 5.22
N LEU A 145 -18.51 -6.60 4.61
CA LEU A 145 -19.79 -6.81 3.94
C LEU A 145 -19.65 -7.63 2.64
N ASN A 146 -18.49 -7.57 1.99
CA ASN A 146 -18.25 -8.25 0.71
C ASN A 146 -17.66 -9.66 0.87
N TYR A 147 -16.92 -9.91 1.95
CA TYR A 147 -16.27 -11.19 2.24
C TYR A 147 -16.82 -11.70 3.57
N HIS A 148 -17.78 -12.63 3.54
CA HIS A 148 -18.27 -13.36 4.72
C HIS A 148 -17.14 -14.19 5.39
N LEU A 149 -16.15 -13.54 6.03
CA LEU A 149 -15.05 -14.16 6.77
C LEU A 149 -15.07 -13.60 8.20
N ILE A 150 -15.84 -14.25 9.07
CA ILE A 150 -16.42 -13.63 10.26
C ILE A 150 -15.51 -13.59 11.50
N ILE A 151 -14.41 -14.33 11.60
CA ILE A 151 -13.85 -14.61 12.95
C ILE A 151 -12.41 -14.10 13.19
N ILE A 152 -11.55 -14.01 12.17
CA ILE A 152 -10.11 -13.75 12.42
C ILE A 152 -9.76 -12.26 12.45
N LEU A 153 -10.30 -11.43 11.56
CA LEU A 153 -9.90 -10.01 11.47
C LEU A 153 -10.47 -9.13 12.59
N HIS A 154 -11.69 -9.40 13.08
CA HIS A 154 -12.25 -8.65 14.21
C HIS A 154 -11.45 -8.89 15.49
N LEU A 155 -11.00 -10.14 15.72
CA LEU A 155 -10.11 -10.47 16.83
C LEU A 155 -8.76 -9.77 16.68
N ILE A 156 -8.19 -9.69 15.48
CA ILE A 156 -6.95 -8.96 15.25
C ILE A 156 -7.13 -7.48 15.58
N ILE A 157 -8.11 -6.77 15.03
CA ILE A 157 -8.24 -5.33 15.28
C ILE A 157 -8.62 -5.03 16.74
N VAL A 158 -9.45 -5.87 17.37
CA VAL A 158 -9.75 -5.74 18.81
C VAL A 158 -8.52 -6.00 19.66
N ILE A 159 -7.70 -7.02 19.35
CA ILE A 159 -6.44 -7.30 20.04
C ILE A 159 -5.41 -6.19 19.79
N TYR A 160 -5.33 -5.64 18.58
CA TYR A 160 -4.40 -4.57 18.22
C TYR A 160 -4.80 -3.24 18.87
N CYS A 161 -6.08 -2.87 18.86
CA CYS A 161 -6.57 -1.68 19.57
C CYS A 161 -6.49 -1.83 21.10
N LEU A 162 -6.74 -3.03 21.65
CA LEU A 162 -6.61 -3.27 23.10
C LEU A 162 -5.15 -3.29 23.57
N ASN A 163 -4.23 -3.90 22.82
CA ASN A 163 -2.81 -3.88 23.17
C ASN A 163 -2.19 -2.47 23.04
N PHE A 164 -2.75 -1.62 22.18
CA PHE A 164 -2.33 -0.22 22.01
C PHE A 164 -2.90 0.72 23.09
N LEU A 165 -4.08 0.43 23.66
CA LEU A 165 -4.66 1.21 24.77
C LEU A 165 -4.15 0.78 26.15
N MET A 166 -3.45 -0.36 26.25
CA MET A 166 -2.98 -0.94 27.51
C MET A 166 -1.47 -0.80 27.76
N ASN A 167 -0.72 -0.11 26.91
CA ASN A 167 0.67 0.34 27.14
C ASN A 167 0.78 1.86 26.92
#